data_AF-A0A822GEP3-F1
#
_entry.id   AF-A0A822GEP3-F1
#
_cell.length_a   1.000
_cell.length_b   1.000
_cell.length_c   1.000
_cell.angle_alpha   90.00
_cell.angle_beta   90.00
_cell.angle_gamma   90.00
#
_symmetry.space_group_name_H-M   'P 1'
#
loop_
_entity.id
_entity.type
_entity.pdbx_description
1 polymer ?
#
loop_
_entity_poly.entity_id
_entity_poly.type
_entity_poly.pdbx_seq_one_letter_code
_entity_poly.pdbx_strand_id
1 'polypeptide(L)'
;MKWHNGMTCQEYDLSTDDNIRLWLRKNTKRCPLCHSFIEKISGCDHMTCTICKHQFCWICLADYRKIQIYGRKQHMKYCTHYSFYSHSNNHFYRQRSIICTIL
;
A
#
# COMPACT_ATOMS: atom_id res chain seq x y z
N MET A 1 5.10 -28.14 -23.98
CA MET A 1 5.92 -27.46 -22.95
C MET A 1 6.24 -26.07 -23.47
N LYS A 2 5.94 -25.02 -22.70
CA LYS A 2 6.21 -23.63 -23.12
C LYS A 2 7.64 -23.30 -22.71
N TRP A 3 8.43 -22.73 -23.61
CA TRP A 3 9.82 -22.35 -23.33
C TRP A 3 9.85 -21.09 -22.48
N HIS A 4 10.58 -21.10 -21.36
CA HIS A 4 10.77 -19.97 -20.47
C HIS A 4 12.23 -19.91 -19.99
N ASN A 5 12.85 -18.74 -20.08
CA ASN A 5 14.27 -18.54 -19.80
C ASN A 5 14.47 -17.99 -18.37
N GLY A 6 15.36 -18.62 -17.60
CA GLY A 6 15.76 -18.13 -16.27
C GLY A 6 14.79 -18.38 -15.12
N MET A 7 13.80 -19.27 -15.28
CA MET A 7 12.90 -19.73 -14.21
C MET A 7 12.61 -21.22 -14.37
N THR A 8 12.40 -21.91 -13.25
CA THR A 8 12.07 -23.34 -13.21
C THR A 8 10.66 -23.59 -13.78
N CYS A 9 10.37 -24.82 -14.21
CA CYS A 9 9.03 -25.18 -14.71
C CYS A 9 7.94 -24.92 -13.65
N GLN A 10 8.25 -25.18 -12.37
CA GLN A 10 7.33 -24.93 -11.26
C GLN A 10 7.08 -23.42 -11.05
N GLU A 11 8.11 -22.59 -11.16
CA GLU A 11 7.95 -21.12 -11.10
C GLU A 11 7.12 -20.59 -12.26
N TYR A 12 7.30 -21.14 -13.47
CA TYR A 12 6.52 -20.77 -14.63
C TYR A 12 5.04 -21.14 -14.45
N ASP A 13 4.74 -22.36 -14.02
CA ASP A 13 3.37 -22.80 -13.80
C ASP A 13 2.66 -21.94 -12.74
N LEU A 14 3.32 -21.66 -11.61
CA LEU A 14 2.81 -20.73 -10.59
C LEU A 14 2.63 -19.31 -11.13
N SER A 15 3.54 -18.84 -12.00
CA SER A 15 3.43 -17.53 -12.63
C SER A 15 2.25 -17.43 -13.60
N THR A 16 1.70 -18.54 -14.09
CA THR A 16 0.55 -18.58 -15.00
C THR A 16 -0.78 -18.79 -14.32
N ASP A 17 -0.80 -19.11 -13.02
CA ASP A 17 -2.02 -19.21 -12.24
C ASP A 17 -2.61 -17.81 -11.99
N ASP A 18 -3.80 -17.58 -12.57
CA ASP A 18 -4.51 -16.31 -12.43
C ASP A 18 -4.88 -16.00 -10.97
N ASN A 19 -5.07 -17.01 -10.12
CA ASN A 19 -5.31 -16.81 -8.69
C ASN A 19 -4.04 -16.30 -7.99
N ILE A 20 -2.87 -16.82 -8.35
CA ILE A 20 -1.58 -16.36 -7.81
C ILE A 20 -1.29 -14.94 -8.28
N ARG A 21 -1.50 -14.64 -9.57
CA ARG A 21 -1.36 -13.28 -10.11
C ARG A 21 -2.31 -12.29 -9.43
N LEU A 22 -3.57 -12.69 -9.21
CA LEU A 22 -4.55 -11.86 -8.54
C LEU A 22 -4.17 -11.62 -7.08
N TRP A 23 -3.67 -12.65 -6.38
CA TRP A 23 -3.18 -12.55 -5.02
C TRP A 23 -1.98 -11.59 -4.94
N LEU A 24 -0.99 -11.73 -5.82
CA LEU A 24 0.16 -10.82 -5.91
C LEU A 24 -0.28 -9.39 -6.16
N ARG A 25 -1.20 -9.14 -7.09
CA ARG A 25 -1.70 -7.78 -7.38
C ARG A 25 -2.50 -7.16 -6.21
N LYS A 26 -3.21 -7.99 -5.45
CA LYS A 26 -4.01 -7.53 -4.30
C LYS A 26 -3.15 -7.27 -3.07
N ASN A 27 -2.18 -8.14 -2.80
CA ASN A 27 -1.42 -8.17 -1.56
C ASN A 27 -0.03 -7.54 -1.69
N THR A 28 0.48 -7.30 -2.90
CA THR A 28 1.78 -6.67 -3.11
C THR A 28 1.63 -5.36 -3.91
N LYS A 29 2.39 -4.35 -3.52
CA LYS A 29 2.54 -3.09 -4.25
C LYS A 29 4.00 -2.65 -4.20
N ARG A 30 4.37 -1.71 -5.06
CA ARG A 30 5.68 -1.05 -5.00
C ARG A 30 5.60 0.20 -4.12
N CYS A 31 6.67 0.45 -3.37
CA CYS A 31 6.86 1.73 -2.69
C CYS A 31 6.83 2.87 -3.72
N PRO A 32 6.07 3.96 -3.51
CA PRO A 32 6.05 5.09 -4.43
C PRO A 32 7.35 5.91 -4.44
N LEU A 33 8.26 5.69 -3.46
CA LEU A 33 9.54 6.39 -3.38
C LEU A 33 10.71 5.54 -3.89
N CYS A 34 10.94 4.35 -3.31
CA CYS A 34 12.10 3.51 -3.64
C CYS A 34 11.78 2.30 -4.53
N HIS A 35 10.51 2.11 -4.90
CA HIS A 35 10.03 1.01 -5.76
C HIS A 35 10.25 -0.42 -5.23
N SER A 36 10.67 -0.59 -3.97
CA SER A 36 10.74 -1.91 -3.33
C SER A 36 9.35 -2.53 -3.26
N PHE A 37 9.27 -3.86 -3.36
CA PHE A 37 8.03 -4.59 -3.13
C PHE A 37 7.63 -4.49 -1.66
N ILE A 38 6.34 -4.27 -1.43
CA ILE A 38 5.72 -4.15 -0.11
C ILE A 38 4.51 -5.06 -0.12
N GLU A 39 4.42 -5.92 0.88
CA GLU A 39 3.25 -6.75 1.14
C GLU A 39 2.29 -6.03 2.10
N LYS A 40 0.99 -6.13 1.84
CA LYS A 40 -0.02 -5.55 2.74
C LYS A 40 -0.10 -6.41 3.99
N ILE A 41 0.33 -5.86 5.12
CA ILE A 41 0.00 -6.40 6.43
C ILE A 41 -1.40 -5.86 6.78
N SER A 42 -2.36 -6.74 7.04
CA SER A 42 -3.76 -6.39 7.25
C SER A 42 -3.98 -5.31 8.32
N GLY A 43 -5.06 -4.53 8.19
CA GLY A 43 -5.60 -3.71 9.30
C GLY A 43 -5.47 -2.19 9.13
N CYS A 44 -4.55 -1.67 8.31
CA CYS A 44 -4.41 -0.22 8.10
C CYS A 44 -4.01 0.12 6.65
N ASP A 45 -4.52 1.25 6.13
CA ASP A 45 -4.10 1.78 4.83
C ASP A 45 -2.95 2.80 4.95
N HIS A 46 -2.47 3.10 6.16
CA HIS A 46 -1.23 3.85 6.36
C HIS A 46 -0.05 2.87 6.40
N MET A 47 0.80 2.93 5.38
CA MET A 47 1.94 2.02 5.23
C MET A 47 3.25 2.78 5.39
N THR A 48 4.22 2.16 6.06
CA THR A 48 5.61 2.62 6.14
C THR A 48 6.49 1.66 5.37
N CYS A 49 7.27 2.16 4.40
CA CYS A 49 8.25 1.35 3.70
C CYS A 49 9.36 0.89 4.66
N THR A 50 9.64 -0.41 4.71
CA THR A 50 10.72 -0.98 5.53
C THR A 50 12.10 -0.47 5.12
N ILE A 51 12.31 -0.23 3.82
CA ILE A 51 13.58 0.14 3.22
C ILE A 51 13.85 1.64 3.36
N CYS A 52 13.01 2.50 2.79
CA CYS A 52 13.24 3.96 2.74
C CYS A 52 12.48 4.76 3.81
N LYS A 53 11.70 4.09 4.68
CA LYS A 53 10.87 4.70 5.74
C LYS A 53 9.81 5.68 5.25
N HIS A 54 9.57 5.75 3.94
CA HIS A 54 8.50 6.58 3.38
C HIS A 54 7.13 6.08 3.83
N GLN A 55 6.30 7.01 4.32
CA GLN A 55 4.94 6.76 4.78
C GLN A 55 3.95 7.18 3.69
N PHE A 56 3.03 6.29 3.33
CA PHE A 56 2.07 6.53 2.25
C PHE A 56 0.73 5.82 2.48
N CYS A 57 -0.30 6.23 1.75
CA CYS A 57 -1.59 5.54 1.74
C CYS A 57 -1.57 4.32 0.81
N TRP A 58 -1.92 3.12 1.29
CA TRP A 58 -1.96 1.89 0.50
C TRP A 58 -2.93 1.96 -0.70
N ILE A 59 -4.05 2.65 -0.54
CA ILE A 59 -5.10 2.74 -1.56
C ILE A 59 -4.66 3.64 -2.70
N CYS A 60 -4.13 4.82 -2.39
CA CYS A 60 -3.87 5.86 -3.39
C CYS A 60 -2.40 6.26 -3.57
N LEU A 61 -1.49 5.64 -2.80
CA LEU A 61 -0.05 5.87 -2.83
C LEU A 61 0.38 7.32 -2.51
N ALA A 62 -0.53 8.14 -2.00
CA ALA A 62 -0.24 9.52 -1.60
C ALA A 62 0.68 9.58 -0.37
N ASP A 63 1.58 10.57 -0.33
CA ASP A 63 2.49 10.82 0.80
C ASP A 63 1.69 11.12 2.08
N TYR A 64 1.89 10.28 3.08
CA TYR A 64 1.15 10.36 4.33
C TYR A 64 1.53 11.60 5.15
N ARG A 65 2.76 12.12 5.00
CA ARG A 65 3.18 13.37 5.65
C ARG A 65 2.39 14.56 5.12
N LYS A 66 2.10 14.58 3.81
CA LYS A 66 1.24 15.62 3.21
C LYS A 66 -0.19 15.50 3.71
N ILE A 67 -0.71 14.28 3.85
CA ILE A 67 -2.05 14.03 4.41
C ILE A 67 -2.13 14.51 5.87
N GLN A 68 -1.09 14.29 6.66
CA GLN A 68 -1.02 14.76 8.05
C GLN A 68 -1.01 16.30 8.15
N ILE A 69 -0.27 16.99 7.28
CA ILE A 69 -0.11 18.45 7.34
C ILE A 69 -1.26 19.19 6.67
N TYR A 70 -1.64 18.77 5.46
CA TYR A 70 -2.61 19.48 4.60
C TYR A 70 -3.99 18.80 4.55
N GLY A 71 -4.17 17.71 5.29
CA GLY A 71 -5.44 17.02 5.46
C GLY A 71 -5.84 16.06 4.34
N ARG A 72 -7.08 15.58 4.42
CA ARG A 72 -7.63 14.50 3.57
C ARG A 72 -7.69 14.82 2.08
N LYS A 73 -7.67 16.10 1.69
CA LYS A 73 -7.62 16.52 0.28
C LYS A 73 -6.33 16.08 -0.44
N GLN A 74 -5.30 15.67 0.30
CA GLN A 74 -4.04 15.16 -0.26
C GLN A 74 -4.09 13.68 -0.65
N HIS A 75 -5.14 12.95 -0.30
CA HIS A 75 -5.39 11.66 -0.94
C HIS A 75 -5.78 11.89 -2.41
N MET A 76 -5.57 10.89 -3.28
CA MET A 76 -6.10 10.95 -4.65
C MET A 76 -7.62 10.86 -4.65
N LYS A 77 -8.30 11.46 -5.63
CA LYS A 77 -9.78 11.51 -5.72
C LYS A 77 -10.46 10.14 -5.67
N TYR A 78 -9.80 9.09 -6.17
CA TYR A 78 -10.30 7.72 -6.16
C TYR A 78 -10.07 7.00 -4.81
N CYS A 79 -9.40 7.64 -3.85
CA CYS A 79 -9.17 7.07 -2.53
C CYS A 79 -10.44 7.17 -1.69
N THR A 80 -10.75 6.09 -0.98
CA THR A 80 -11.83 6.08 0.03
C THR A 80 -11.63 7.10 1.14
N HIS A 81 -10.37 7.52 1.39
CA HIS A 81 -10.02 8.52 2.40
C HIS A 81 -10.02 9.96 1.87
N TYR A 82 -10.20 10.17 0.56
CA TYR A 82 -10.27 11.51 -0.01
C TYR A 82 -11.54 12.24 0.45
N SER A 83 -11.36 13.47 0.91
CA SER A 83 -12.46 14.37 1.20
C SER A 83 -12.04 15.81 0.93
N PHE A 84 -12.89 16.54 0.21
CA PHE A 84 -12.70 17.95 -0.09
C PHE A 84 -13.10 18.84 1.10
N TYR A 85 -14.05 18.39 1.90
CA TYR A 85 -14.58 19.16 3.02
C TYR A 85 -13.75 18.91 4.28
N SER A 86 -13.24 20.00 4.87
CA SER A 86 -12.68 20.01 6.21
C SER A 86 -13.81 19.80 7.22
N HIS A 87 -14.13 18.55 7.56
CA HIS A 87 -14.96 18.30 8.73
C HIS A 87 -14.13 18.64 9.97
N SER A 88 -14.20 19.92 10.38
CA SER A 88 -13.99 20.32 11.76
C SER A 88 -15.15 19.75 12.57
N ASN A 89 -14.96 18.59 13.19
CA ASN A 89 -15.34 18.36 14.58
C ASN A 89 -14.85 16.98 15.03
N ASN A 90 -13.92 17.05 15.98
CA ASN A 90 -13.30 15.98 16.74
C ASN A 90 -14.27 14.86 17.13
N HIS A 91 -13.99 13.64 16.67
CA HIS A 91 -14.01 12.49 17.57
C HIS A 91 -12.98 11.44 17.10
N PHE A 92 -11.80 11.47 17.74
CA PHE A 92 -10.90 10.33 17.89
C PHE A 92 -10.35 9.66 16.61
N TYR A 93 -9.29 10.23 16.03
CA TYR A 93 -8.09 9.41 15.76
C TYR A 93 -7.16 9.43 16.98
N ARG A 94 -7.77 9.21 18.15
CA ARG A 94 -7.18 8.53 19.30
C ARG A 94 -7.53 7.04 19.18
N GLN A 95 -7.29 6.45 18.01
CA GLN A 95 -6.84 5.07 18.04
C GLN A 95 -5.35 5.18 17.83
N ARG A 96 -4.67 5.06 18.96
CA ARG A 96 -3.31 4.55 19.13
C ARG A 96 -2.46 4.70 17.89
N SER A 97 -1.34 5.39 18.05
CA SER A 97 -0.06 4.96 17.51
C SER A 97 0.07 3.43 17.50
N ILE A 98 -0.58 2.76 16.57
CA ILE A 98 0.01 1.68 15.81
C ILE A 98 0.68 2.51 14.72
N ILE A 99 1.80 3.17 15.02
CA ILE A 99 3.06 2.58 14.59
C ILE A 99 2.80 1.13 14.16
N CYS A 100 2.33 0.95 12.93
CA CYS A 100 2.55 -0.29 12.19
C CYS A 100 4.06 -0.33 11.93
N THR A 101 4.86 -0.28 13.00
CA THR A 101 6.17 -0.87 13.06
C THR A 101 5.89 -2.32 12.80
N ILE A 102 6.24 -2.74 11.60
CA ILE A 102 6.83 -4.04 11.34
C ILE A 102 7.55 -4.48 12.63
N LEU A 103 6.96 -5.42 13.37
CA LEU A 103 7.78 -6.44 14.02
C LEU A 103 8.17 -7.42 12.93
#